data_AF-A0A9E1RXD5-F1
#
_entry.id   AF-A0A9E1RXD5-F1
#
_cell.length_a   1.000
_cell.length_b   1.000
_cell.length_c   1.000
_cell.angle_alpha   90.00
_cell.angle_beta   90.00
_cell.angle_gamma   90.00
#
_symmetry.space_group_name_H-M   'P 1'
#
loop_
_entity.id
_entity.type
_entity.pdbx_description
1 polymer ?
#
loop_
_entity_poly.entity_id
_entity_poly.type
_entity_poly.pdbx_seq_one_letter_code
_entity_poly.pdbx_strand_id
1 'polypeptide(L)'
;MNTVSLHDPSPKDVTFFIGPNTAPQSFKSIYKKAVEQKEAGFPESLNELLELQVEALRDLAEGTGPNSPLLKRLIENQIDSEIGNYSVFVSKGIMRKTWVPILTIHLDRLTGPNGSPIGHILSKHDGEYIAAMLGITFKADWIYTSWAFPGTPIEIKRKPKLSDIKKS
;
A
#
# COMPACT_ATOMS: atom_id res chain seq x y z
N MET A 1 -31.32 26.72 8.42
CA MET A 1 -29.88 26.45 8.66
C MET A 1 -29.47 25.32 7.74
N ASN A 2 -28.53 25.58 6.85
CA ASN A 2 -28.05 24.60 5.88
C ASN A 2 -27.20 23.55 6.61
N THR A 3 -27.64 22.29 6.56
CA THR A 3 -26.86 21.14 6.97
C THR A 3 -25.70 20.99 5.99
N VAL A 4 -24.50 21.40 6.42
CA VAL A 4 -23.26 21.08 5.71
C VAL A 4 -23.09 19.56 5.78
N SER A 5 -23.09 18.89 4.62
CA SER A 5 -22.73 17.48 4.54
C SER A 5 -21.33 17.34 5.10
N LEU A 6 -21.16 16.55 6.17
CA LEU A 6 -19.83 16.14 6.61
C LEU A 6 -19.14 15.50 5.41
N HIS A 7 -18.01 16.08 4.99
CA HIS A 7 -17.13 15.47 4.00
C HIS A 7 -16.90 14.01 4.35
N ASP A 8 -16.98 13.12 3.34
CA ASP A 8 -16.43 11.78 3.46
C ASP A 8 -15.01 11.89 4.05
N PRO A 9 -14.65 11.04 5.03
CA PRO A 9 -13.35 11.14 5.66
C PRO A 9 -12.26 10.98 4.58
N SER A 10 -11.23 11.82 4.61
CA SER A 10 -10.09 11.67 3.70
C SER A 10 -9.36 10.36 4.00
N PRO A 11 -8.84 9.64 3.00
CA PRO A 11 -8.09 8.41 3.23
C PRO A 11 -6.80 8.70 4.01
N LYS A 12 -6.44 7.78 4.91
CA LYS A 12 -5.18 7.78 5.66
C LYS A 12 -4.04 7.20 4.85
N ASP A 13 -4.32 6.09 4.18
CA ASP A 13 -3.33 5.34 3.43
C ASP A 13 -3.89 4.90 2.08
N VAL A 14 -3.00 4.79 1.11
CA VAL A 14 -3.23 3.97 -0.08
C VAL A 14 -2.18 2.88 -0.13
N THR A 15 -2.61 1.63 -0.31
CA THR A 15 -1.76 0.45 -0.33
C THR A 15 -1.90 -0.30 -1.65
N PHE A 16 -0.78 -0.62 -2.27
CA PHE A 16 -0.66 -1.37 -3.51
C PHE A 16 -0.07 -2.74 -3.24
N PHE A 17 -0.79 -3.78 -3.62
CA PHE A 17 -0.32 -5.16 -3.63
C PHE A 17 0.05 -5.50 -5.07
N ILE A 18 1.33 -5.80 -5.28
CA ILE A 18 1.87 -6.00 -6.63
C ILE A 18 1.91 -7.49 -6.90
N GLY A 19 1.03 -7.95 -7.78
CA GLY A 19 0.93 -9.34 -8.17
C GLY A 19 2.24 -9.88 -8.76
N PRO A 20 2.37 -11.22 -8.85
CA PRO A 20 3.57 -11.82 -9.40
C PRO A 20 3.82 -11.32 -10.82
N ASN A 21 5.09 -11.25 -11.20
CA ASN A 21 5.51 -10.85 -12.53
C ASN A 21 4.87 -11.79 -13.59
N THR A 22 4.39 -11.23 -14.70
CA THR A 22 3.96 -11.90 -15.94
C THR A 22 5.13 -12.62 -16.65
N ALA A 23 6.18 -12.95 -15.89
CA ALA A 23 7.44 -13.43 -16.37
C ALA A 23 7.26 -14.70 -17.21
N PRO A 24 8.22 -15.00 -18.11
CA PRO A 24 8.21 -16.22 -18.91
C PRO A 24 7.96 -17.46 -18.05
N GLN A 25 7.39 -18.51 -18.65
CA GLN A 25 6.99 -19.73 -17.94
C GLN A 25 8.12 -20.33 -17.08
N SER A 26 9.38 -20.15 -17.49
CA SER A 26 10.57 -20.54 -16.73
C SER A 26 10.64 -19.87 -15.35
N PHE A 27 10.36 -18.58 -15.25
CA PHE A 27 10.34 -17.85 -13.97
C PHE A 27 9.16 -18.25 -13.11
N LYS A 28 7.97 -18.44 -13.71
CA LYS A 28 6.78 -18.95 -12.99
C LYS A 28 7.04 -20.31 -12.35
N SER A 29 7.75 -21.20 -13.04
CA SER A 29 8.18 -22.50 -12.51
C SER A 29 9.18 -22.37 -11.36
N ILE A 30 10.16 -21.45 -11.45
CA ILE A 30 11.11 -21.17 -10.36
C ILE A 30 10.38 -20.68 -9.11
N TYR A 31 9.48 -19.70 -9.26
CA TYR A 31 8.72 -19.18 -8.13
C TYR A 31 7.81 -20.26 -7.51
N LYS A 32 7.10 -21.04 -8.34
CA LYS A 32 6.27 -22.14 -7.84
C LYS A 32 7.09 -23.16 -7.03
N LYS A 33 8.27 -23.54 -7.54
CA LYS A 33 9.18 -24.45 -6.83
C LYS A 33 9.64 -23.85 -5.50
N ALA A 34 9.96 -22.56 -5.46
CA ALA A 34 10.34 -21.87 -4.23
C ALA A 34 9.19 -21.85 -3.19
N VAL A 35 7.94 -21.70 -3.65
CA VAL A 35 6.75 -21.80 -2.78
C VAL A 35 6.59 -23.22 -2.22
N GLU A 36 6.70 -24.24 -3.06
CA GLU A 36 6.63 -25.66 -2.63
C GLU A 36 7.74 -25.99 -1.61
N GLN A 37 8.96 -25.50 -1.84
CA GLN A 37 10.08 -25.64 -0.90
C GLN A 37 9.80 -24.95 0.44
N LYS A 38 9.25 -23.74 0.42
CA LYS A 38 8.83 -23.03 1.64
C LYS A 38 7.77 -23.80 2.41
N GLU A 39 6.79 -24.40 1.74
CA GLU A 39 5.76 -25.24 2.37
C GLU A 39 6.37 -26.51 2.99
N ALA A 40 7.43 -27.03 2.38
CA ALA A 40 8.23 -28.13 2.93
C ALA A 40 9.22 -27.72 4.04
N GLY A 41 9.26 -26.44 4.45
CA GLY A 41 10.12 -25.93 5.51
C GLY A 41 11.46 -25.34 5.07
N PHE A 42 11.68 -25.14 3.76
CA PHE A 42 12.90 -24.58 3.17
C PHE A 42 12.59 -23.27 2.43
N PRO A 43 12.46 -22.14 3.16
CA PRO A 43 11.96 -20.87 2.60
C PRO A 43 13.01 -20.02 1.87
N GLU A 44 14.27 -20.42 1.83
CA GLU A 44 15.43 -19.59 1.44
C GLU A 44 15.25 -18.98 0.06
N SER A 45 14.97 -19.80 -0.96
CA SER A 45 14.82 -19.33 -2.34
C SER A 45 13.62 -18.39 -2.51
N LEU A 46 12.53 -18.62 -1.77
CA LEU A 46 11.37 -17.72 -1.82
C LEU A 46 11.70 -16.39 -1.14
N ASN A 47 12.42 -16.43 -0.02
CA ASN A 47 12.83 -15.23 0.69
C ASN A 47 13.77 -14.37 -0.17
N GLU A 48 14.77 -14.97 -0.82
CA GLU A 48 15.67 -14.26 -1.73
C GLU A 48 14.92 -13.59 -2.89
N LEU A 49 14.00 -14.32 -3.54
CA LEU A 49 13.20 -13.76 -4.63
C LEU A 49 12.33 -12.58 -4.16
N LEU A 50 11.74 -12.69 -2.96
CA LEU A 50 10.90 -11.62 -2.41
C LEU A 50 11.73 -10.43 -1.95
N GLU A 51 12.92 -10.64 -1.36
CA GLU A 51 13.80 -9.54 -0.98
C GLU A 51 14.24 -8.75 -2.20
N LEU A 52 14.63 -9.41 -3.29
CA LEU A 52 14.99 -8.71 -4.53
C LEU A 52 13.84 -7.84 -5.07
N GLN A 53 12.59 -8.34 -4.99
CA GLN A 53 11.42 -7.57 -5.39
C GLN A 53 11.13 -6.40 -4.45
N VAL A 54 11.31 -6.61 -3.14
CA VAL A 54 11.12 -5.58 -2.12
C VAL A 54 12.20 -4.50 -2.22
N GLU A 55 13.46 -4.85 -2.44
CA GLU A 55 14.56 -3.91 -2.66
C GLU A 55 14.34 -3.07 -3.90
N ALA A 56 13.97 -3.69 -5.03
CA ALA A 56 13.64 -2.93 -6.25
C ALA A 56 12.47 -1.96 -6.02
N LEU A 57 11.48 -2.34 -5.22
CA LEU A 57 10.37 -1.46 -4.85
C LEU A 57 10.79 -0.35 -3.88
N ARG A 58 11.69 -0.63 -2.93
CA ARG A 58 12.29 0.38 -2.05
C ARG A 58 13.11 1.38 -2.85
N ASP A 59 13.93 0.94 -3.78
CA ASP A 59 14.73 1.84 -4.62
C ASP A 59 13.85 2.80 -5.42
N LEU A 60 12.71 2.31 -5.92
CA LEU A 60 11.72 3.14 -6.62
C LEU A 60 10.97 4.09 -5.68
N ALA A 61 10.56 3.59 -4.50
CA ALA A 61 9.66 4.27 -3.59
C ALA A 61 10.38 5.21 -2.61
N GLU A 62 11.40 4.70 -1.94
CA GLU A 62 12.19 5.37 -0.88
C GLU A 62 13.46 6.03 -1.44
N GLY A 63 13.94 5.59 -2.62
CA GLY A 63 15.10 6.14 -3.31
C GLY A 63 16.44 5.62 -2.77
N THR A 64 17.48 5.73 -3.59
CA THR A 64 18.87 5.48 -3.18
C THR A 64 19.73 6.73 -3.40
N GLY A 65 20.42 7.17 -2.36
CA GLY A 65 21.33 8.32 -2.43
C GLY A 65 20.64 9.69 -2.41
N PRO A 66 21.23 10.74 -3.03
CA PRO A 66 20.79 12.13 -2.87
C PRO A 66 19.62 12.54 -3.78
N ASN A 67 19.21 11.67 -4.71
CA ASN A 67 18.15 11.99 -5.67
C ASN A 67 16.77 11.75 -5.06
N SER A 68 15.81 12.60 -5.43
CA SER A 68 14.40 12.41 -5.06
C SER A 68 13.88 11.08 -5.61
N PRO A 69 13.18 10.26 -4.79
CA PRO A 69 12.66 8.96 -5.23
C PRO A 69 11.76 9.10 -6.45
N LEU A 70 11.80 8.11 -7.35
CA LEU A 70 10.99 8.14 -8.58
C LEU A 70 9.50 8.23 -8.27
N LEU A 71 9.03 7.48 -7.26
CA LEU A 71 7.63 7.53 -6.83
C LEU A 71 7.26 8.91 -6.27
N LYS A 72 8.13 9.54 -5.48
CA LYS A 72 7.89 10.89 -4.96
C LYS A 72 7.66 11.88 -6.11
N ARG A 73 8.58 11.91 -7.08
CA ARG A 73 8.47 12.77 -8.27
C ARG A 73 7.23 12.49 -9.10
N LEU A 74 6.85 11.22 -9.23
CA LEU A 74 5.64 10.83 -9.94
C LEU A 74 4.40 11.40 -9.25
N ILE A 75 4.32 11.30 -7.92
CA ILE A 75 3.20 11.85 -7.14
C ILE A 75 3.17 13.38 -7.29
N GLU A 76 4.30 14.06 -7.09
CA GLU A 76 4.41 15.52 -7.25
C GLU A 76 3.89 15.99 -8.62
N ASN A 77 4.22 15.26 -9.67
CA ASN A 77 3.72 15.54 -11.03
C ASN A 77 2.20 15.29 -11.18
N GLN A 78 1.63 14.30 -10.49
CA GLN A 78 0.19 14.04 -10.57
C GLN A 78 -0.63 15.07 -9.78
N ILE A 79 -0.14 15.49 -8.61
CA ILE A 79 -0.85 16.45 -7.75
C ILE A 79 -0.48 17.91 -8.04
N ASP A 80 0.41 18.16 -9.00
CA ASP A 80 0.95 19.48 -9.37
C ASP A 80 1.43 20.29 -8.14
N SER A 81 2.15 19.62 -7.24
CA SER A 81 2.59 20.19 -5.96
C SER A 81 3.82 19.48 -5.42
N GLU A 82 4.74 20.24 -4.82
CA GLU A 82 5.94 19.71 -4.18
C GLU A 82 5.60 19.02 -2.85
N ILE A 83 6.27 17.91 -2.57
CA ILE A 83 6.15 17.20 -1.29
C ILE A 83 7.34 17.57 -0.39
N GLY A 84 7.03 18.20 0.74
CA GLY A 84 7.98 18.46 1.83
C GLY A 84 8.24 17.19 2.64
N ASN A 85 7.21 16.67 3.34
CA ASN A 85 7.32 15.39 4.05
C ASN A 85 6.73 14.26 3.21
N TYR A 86 7.58 13.32 2.82
CA TYR A 86 7.22 12.15 2.04
C TYR A 86 7.28 10.91 2.93
N SER A 87 6.20 10.14 3.01
CA SER A 87 6.09 8.97 3.88
C SER A 87 5.51 7.78 3.14
N VAL A 88 6.37 6.80 2.87
CA VAL A 88 6.01 5.53 2.25
C VAL A 88 6.63 4.38 3.03
N PHE A 89 6.06 3.19 2.85
CA PHE A 89 6.56 1.98 3.48
C PHE A 89 6.46 0.81 2.51
N VAL A 90 7.58 0.10 2.34
CA VAL A 90 7.65 -1.11 1.53
C VAL A 90 7.76 -2.36 2.40
N SER A 91 6.91 -3.35 2.12
CA SER A 91 6.88 -4.64 2.81
C SER A 91 6.52 -5.79 1.87
N LYS A 92 6.30 -6.98 2.44
CA LYS A 92 5.83 -8.16 1.74
C LYS A 92 4.72 -8.83 2.53
N GLY A 93 3.77 -9.46 1.85
CA GLY A 93 2.65 -10.16 2.48
C GLY A 93 2.01 -11.17 1.55
N ILE A 94 0.94 -11.80 2.01
CA ILE A 94 0.19 -12.79 1.21
C ILE A 94 -1.10 -12.15 0.71
N MET A 95 -1.31 -12.21 -0.60
CA MET A 95 -2.57 -11.84 -1.24
C MET A 95 -2.89 -12.87 -2.32
N ARG A 96 -4.15 -13.33 -2.39
CA ARG A 96 -4.57 -14.39 -3.33
C ARG A 96 -3.66 -15.63 -3.29
N LYS A 97 -3.30 -16.10 -2.08
CA LYS A 97 -2.41 -17.26 -1.84
C LYS A 97 -0.99 -17.10 -2.41
N THR A 98 -0.58 -15.90 -2.78
CA THR A 98 0.72 -15.60 -3.37
C THR A 98 1.45 -14.58 -2.51
N TRP A 99 2.76 -14.76 -2.30
CA TRP A 99 3.58 -13.74 -1.65
C TRP A 99 3.88 -12.60 -2.61
N VAL A 100 3.60 -11.38 -2.18
CA VAL A 100 3.68 -10.18 -3.02
C VAL A 100 4.40 -9.06 -2.28
N PRO A 101 5.18 -8.23 -2.99
CA PRO A 101 5.64 -6.97 -2.45
C PRO A 101 4.45 -5.99 -2.33
N ILE A 102 4.51 -5.15 -1.29
CA ILE A 102 3.46 -4.23 -0.89
C ILE A 102 4.08 -2.85 -0.72
N LEU A 103 3.46 -1.85 -1.33
CA LEU A 103 3.79 -0.43 -1.14
C LEU A 103 2.63 0.26 -0.44
N THR A 104 2.90 0.99 0.63
CA THR A 104 1.93 1.87 1.27
C THR A 104 2.42 3.31 1.21
N ILE A 105 1.52 4.23 0.85
CA ILE A 105 1.73 5.67 0.93
C ILE A 105 0.86 6.20 2.07
N HIS A 106 1.49 6.84 3.05
CA HIS A 106 0.82 7.40 4.23
C HIS A 106 0.34 8.82 3.93
N LEU A 107 -0.88 8.94 3.41
CA LEU A 107 -1.48 10.20 2.96
C LEU A 107 -1.67 11.18 4.12
N ASP A 108 -1.99 10.69 5.31
CA ASP A 108 -2.14 11.52 6.51
C ASP A 108 -0.83 12.15 7.00
N ARG A 109 0.32 11.67 6.49
CA ARG A 109 1.67 12.20 6.78
C ARG A 109 2.24 13.02 5.62
N LEU A 110 1.62 13.03 4.45
CA LEU A 110 2.11 13.81 3.31
C LEU A 110 1.89 15.30 3.55
N THR A 111 2.98 16.07 3.50
CA THR A 111 2.92 17.53 3.62
C THR A 111 3.65 18.24 2.49
N GLY A 112 3.21 19.46 2.17
CA GLY A 112 3.96 20.38 1.30
C GLY A 112 5.18 20.99 2.01
N PRO A 113 5.99 21.81 1.32
CA PRO A 113 7.23 22.38 1.88
C PRO A 113 7.00 23.24 3.14
N ASN A 114 5.82 23.83 3.26
CA ASN A 114 5.40 24.64 4.41
C ASN A 114 4.77 23.82 5.55
N GLY A 115 4.73 22.48 5.45
CA GLY A 115 4.11 21.59 6.44
C GLY A 115 2.59 21.46 6.32
N SER A 116 1.94 22.08 5.34
CA SER A 116 0.50 21.91 5.11
C SER A 116 0.18 20.47 4.65
N PRO A 117 -0.91 19.85 5.11
CA PRO A 117 -1.27 18.49 4.72
C PRO A 117 -1.78 18.45 3.27
N ILE A 118 -1.18 17.60 2.44
CA ILE A 118 -1.49 17.50 1.00
C ILE A 118 -1.96 16.11 0.57
N GLY A 119 -1.95 15.11 1.46
CA GLY A 119 -2.36 13.75 1.07
C GLY A 119 -3.80 13.62 0.59
N HIS A 120 -4.68 14.56 0.96
CA HIS A 120 -6.06 14.62 0.46
C HIS A 120 -6.16 15.01 -1.02
N ILE A 121 -5.08 15.57 -1.60
CA ILE A 121 -5.03 15.94 -3.02
C ILE A 121 -4.87 14.69 -3.89
N LEU A 122 -4.19 13.64 -3.37
CA LEU A 122 -4.06 12.38 -4.07
C LEU A 122 -5.44 11.69 -4.19
N SER A 123 -5.98 11.70 -5.39
CA SER A 123 -7.28 11.14 -5.70
C SER A 123 -7.20 9.64 -6.00
N LYS A 124 -8.38 8.98 -6.08
CA LYS A 124 -8.47 7.59 -6.54
C LYS A 124 -7.89 7.40 -7.95
N HIS A 125 -8.08 8.39 -8.83
CA HIS A 125 -7.56 8.34 -10.19
C HIS A 125 -6.03 8.37 -10.22
N ASP A 126 -5.41 9.19 -9.37
CA ASP A 126 -3.95 9.23 -9.23
C ASP A 126 -3.41 7.89 -8.70
N GLY A 127 -4.14 7.26 -7.78
CA GLY A 127 -3.82 5.90 -7.33
C GLY A 127 -3.94 4.86 -8.45
N GLU A 128 -4.90 4.97 -9.36
CA GLU A 128 -5.00 4.10 -10.54
C GLU A 128 -3.81 4.30 -11.48
N TYR A 129 -3.37 5.54 -11.67
CA TYR A 129 -2.18 5.86 -12.46
C TYR A 129 -0.91 5.28 -11.83
N ILE A 130 -0.73 5.43 -10.51
CA ILE A 130 0.37 4.82 -9.76
C ILE A 130 0.33 3.29 -9.90
N ALA A 131 -0.86 2.69 -9.76
CA ALA A 131 -1.04 1.25 -9.93
C ALA A 131 -0.63 0.79 -11.35
N ALA A 132 -1.02 1.52 -12.40
CA ALA A 132 -0.63 1.20 -13.76
C ALA A 132 0.89 1.27 -13.96
N MET A 133 1.54 2.31 -13.42
CA MET A 133 3.00 2.46 -13.49
C MET A 133 3.73 1.32 -12.77
N LEU A 134 3.27 0.94 -11.58
CA LEU A 134 3.80 -0.22 -10.85
C LEU A 134 3.60 -1.51 -11.65
N GLY A 135 2.42 -1.68 -12.25
CA GLY A 135 2.11 -2.82 -13.11
C GLY A 135 3.08 -2.96 -14.28
N ILE A 136 3.42 -1.86 -14.96
CA ILE A 136 4.40 -1.86 -16.06
C ILE A 136 5.82 -2.14 -15.53
N THR A 137 6.22 -1.45 -14.46
CA THR A 137 7.59 -1.51 -13.92
C THR A 137 7.94 -2.90 -13.41
N PHE A 138 7.01 -3.51 -12.66
CA PHE A 138 7.20 -4.86 -12.10
C PHE A 138 6.65 -5.96 -13.02
N LYS A 139 6.13 -5.58 -14.20
CA LYS A 139 5.42 -6.46 -15.13
C LYS A 139 4.40 -7.32 -14.39
N ALA A 140 3.61 -6.73 -13.49
CA ALA A 140 2.74 -7.48 -12.60
C ALA A 140 1.53 -8.05 -13.35
N ASP A 141 1.15 -9.30 -13.05
CA ASP A 141 -0.08 -9.94 -13.59
C ASP A 141 -1.34 -9.17 -13.15
N TRP A 142 -1.29 -8.54 -11.96
CA TRP A 142 -2.36 -7.72 -11.42
C TRP A 142 -1.80 -6.74 -10.38
N ILE A 143 -2.50 -5.64 -10.15
CA ILE A 143 -2.29 -4.76 -9.00
C ILE A 143 -3.61 -4.67 -8.24
N TYR A 144 -3.56 -4.79 -6.92
CA TYR A 144 -4.71 -4.51 -6.06
C TYR A 144 -4.43 -3.26 -5.24
N THR A 145 -5.33 -2.28 -5.33
CA THR A 145 -5.23 -1.01 -4.63
C THR A 145 -6.28 -0.95 -3.51
N SER A 146 -5.82 -0.64 -2.30
CA SER A 146 -6.66 -0.50 -1.12
C SER A 146 -6.55 0.90 -0.55
N TRP A 147 -7.68 1.55 -0.29
CA TRP A 147 -7.75 2.85 0.35
C TRP A 147 -8.23 2.69 1.79
N ALA A 148 -7.43 3.08 2.76
CA ALA A 148 -7.79 3.02 4.16
C ALA A 148 -8.33 4.38 4.61
N PHE A 149 -9.49 4.38 5.26
CA PHE A 149 -10.14 5.58 5.78
C PHE A 149 -10.09 5.61 7.31
N PRO A 150 -10.01 6.79 7.95
CA PRO A 150 -10.28 6.92 9.37
C PRO A 150 -11.66 6.32 9.64
N GLY A 151 -11.74 5.25 10.43
CA GLY A 151 -13.03 4.73 10.86
C GLY A 151 -13.76 5.80 11.67
N THR A 152 -15.03 6.06 11.37
CA THR A 152 -15.94 6.56 12.39
C THR A 152 -15.89 5.57 13.57
N PRO A 153 -15.82 6.03 14.82
CA PRO A 153 -15.92 5.12 15.96
C PRO A 153 -17.21 4.32 15.81
N ILE A 154 -17.09 3.01 15.58
CA ILE A 154 -18.24 2.14 15.73
C ILE A 154 -18.46 2.06 17.24
N GLU A 155 -19.46 2.77 17.75
CA GLU A 155 -20.01 2.47 19.07
C GLU A 155 -20.55 1.03 19.01
N ILE A 156 -19.71 0.08 19.39
CA ILE A 156 -20.18 -1.27 19.67
C ILE A 156 -21.01 -1.13 20.93
N LYS A 157 -22.34 -1.03 20.79
CA LYS A 157 -23.28 -1.25 21.89
C LYS A 157 -23.03 -2.65 22.42
N ARG A 158 -22.14 -2.77 23.40
CA ARG A 158 -21.96 -4.00 24.17
C ARG A 158 -23.31 -4.30 24.80
N LYS A 159 -23.87 -5.48 24.51
CA LYS A 159 -25.05 -5.96 25.25
C LYS A 159 -24.69 -5.90 26.75
N PRO A 160 -25.57 -5.38 27.61
CA PRO A 160 -25.32 -5.35 29.05
C PRO A 160 -25.01 -6.77 29.53
N LYS A 161 -24.05 -6.89 30.45
CA LYS A 161 -23.73 -8.18 31.04
C LYS A 161 -24.94 -8.65 31.84
N LEU A 162 -25.24 -9.94 31.81
CA LEU A 162 -26.33 -10.55 32.60
C LEU A 162 -26.22 -10.26 34.11
N SER A 163 -25.04 -9.84 34.61
CA SER A 163 -24.83 -9.39 35.99
C SER A 163 -25.65 -8.16 36.38
N ASP A 164 -26.06 -7.35 35.39
CA ASP A 164 -26.71 -6.05 35.64
C ASP A 164 -28.24 -6.17 35.66
N ILE A 165 -28.79 -7.36 35.39
CA ILE A 165 -30.24 -7.62 35.33
C ILE A 165 -30.78 -8.09 36.70
N LYS A 166 -29.93 -8.38 37.69
CA LYS A 166 -30.35 -8.79 39.04
C LYS A 166 -30.20 -7.67 40.07
N LYS A 167 -30.90 -6.56 39.87
CA LYS A 167 -31.41 -5.70 40.96
C LYS A 167 -32.69 -5.00 40.50
N SER A 168 -33.80 -5.72 40.59
CA SER A 168 -35.14 -5.17 40.76
C SER A 168 -35.86 -6.01 41.81
#